data_AF-K1SSI1-F1
#
_entry.id   AF-K1SSI1-F1
#
_cell.length_a   1.000
_cell.length_b   1.000
_cell.length_c   1.000
_cell.angle_alpha   90.00
_cell.angle_beta   90.00
_cell.angle_gamma   90.00
#
_symmetry.space_group_name_H-M   'P 1'
#
loop_
_entity.id
_entity.type
_entity.pdbx_description
1 polymer ?
#
loop_
_entity_poly.entity_id
_entity_poly.type
_entity_poly.pdbx_seq_one_letter_code
_entity_poly.pdbx_strand_id
1 'polypeptide(L)' 'MEDCIFCKIIKGEIPSTKVYEDENVLAFKDINPAAPIHILVV' A
#
# COMPACT_ATOMS: atom_id res chain seq x y z
N MET A 1 14.53 -9.72 -1.73
CA MET A 1 13.59 -9.13 -0.73
C MET A 1 14.01 -7.73 -0.28
N GLU A 2 15.26 -7.30 -0.45
CA GLU A 2 15.72 -5.96 -0.06
C GLU A 2 15.11 -4.80 -0.88
N ASP A 3 14.67 -5.06 -2.11
CA ASP A 3 14.05 -4.04 -3.00
C ASP A 3 12.53 -4.17 -3.16
N CYS A 4 11.83 -4.62 -2.12
CA CYS A 4 10.37 -4.68 -2.14
C CYS A 4 9.77 -3.33 -1.72
N ILE A 5 9.25 -2.55 -2.68
CA ILE A 5 8.62 -1.25 -2.40
C ILE A 5 7.40 -1.37 -1.48
N PHE A 6 6.56 -2.39 -1.66
CA PHE A 6 5.40 -2.63 -0.80
C PHE A 6 5.82 -2.97 0.64
N CYS A 7 6.93 -3.67 0.82
CA CYS A 7 7.45 -4.01 2.14
C CYS A 7 7.91 -2.74 2.90
N LYS A 8 8.48 -1.76 2.21
CA LYS A 8 8.81 -0.45 2.79
C LYS A 8 7.57 0.35 3.16
N ILE A 9 6.48 0.21 2.39
CA ILE A 9 5.18 0.81 2.73
C ILE A 9 4.58 0.15 3.98
N ILE A 10 4.60 -1.18 4.07
CA ILE A 10 4.12 -1.94 5.25
C ILE A 10 4.90 -1.52 6.51
N LYS A 11 6.23 -1.36 6.40
CA LYS A 11 7.09 -0.88 7.50
C LYS A 11 6.93 0.60 7.84
N GLY A 12 6.19 1.37 7.04
CA GLY A 12 6.04 2.82 7.22
C GLY A 12 7.27 3.65 6.84
N GLU A 13 8.25 3.07 6.15
CA GLU A 13 9.43 3.78 5.64
C GLU A 13 9.08 4.70 4.46
N ILE A 14 8.05 4.33 3.69
CA ILE A 14 7.50 5.13 2.58
C ILE A 14 6.05 5.49 2.93
N PRO A 15 5.66 6.77 2.83
CA PRO A 15 4.28 7.17 3.10
C PRO A 15 3.31 6.58 2.06
N SER A 16 2.14 6.18 2.51
CA SER A 16 1.02 5.76 1.66
C SER A 16 -0.30 6.25 2.25
N THR A 17 -1.32 6.39 1.40
CA THR A 17 -2.68 6.69 1.88
C THR A 17 -3.38 5.39 2.23
N LYS A 18 -3.13 4.89 3.44
CA LYS A 18 -3.78 3.69 3.98
C LYS A 18 -5.28 3.91 4.12
N VAL A 19 -6.07 2.92 3.71
CA VAL A 19 -7.53 2.90 3.86
C VAL A 19 -7.99 1.76 4.77
N TYR A 20 -7.17 0.72 4.93
CA TYR A 20 -7.40 -0.41 5.83
C TYR A 20 -6.07 -1.07 6.19
N GLU A 21 -5.93 -1.56 7.42
CA GLU A 21 -4.77 -2.30 7.90
C GLU A 21 -5.20 -3.24 9.03
N ASP A 22 -4.80 -4.51 8.93
CA ASP A 22 -4.94 -5.51 9.99
C ASP A 22 -3.66 -6.38 10.10
N GLU A 23 -3.73 -7.49 10.84
CA GLU A 23 -2.59 -8.39 11.06
C GLU A 23 -2.12 -9.15 9.81
N ASN A 24 -2.98 -9.26 8.78
CA ASN A 24 -2.75 -10.07 7.59
C ASN A 24 -2.58 -9.24 6.32
N VAL A 25 -3.23 -8.07 6.24
CA VAL A 25 -3.28 -7.27 5.01
C VAL A 25 -3.18 -5.77 5.25
N LEU A 26 -2.64 -5.08 4.25
CA LEU A 26 -2.62 -3.63 4.14
C LEU A 26 -3.27 -3.19 2.83
N ALA A 27 -4.24 -2.28 2.91
CA ALA A 27 -4.86 -1.66 1.75
C ALA A 27 -4.58 -0.15 1.68
N PHE A 28 -4.16 0.35 0.52
CA PHE A 28 -3.85 1.75 0.30
C PHE A 28 -4.18 2.21 -1.12
N LYS A 29 -4.33 3.53 -1.30
CA LYS A 29 -4.59 4.12 -2.63
C LYS A 29 -3.41 3.96 -3.57
N ASP A 30 -3.67 3.53 -4.79
CA ASP A 30 -2.66 3.56 -5.85
C ASP A 30 -2.26 5.02 -6.14
N ILE A 31 -0.96 5.26 -6.34
CA ILE A 31 -0.42 6.58 -6.67
C ILE A 31 -0.74 6.99 -8.12
N ASN A 32 -0.91 6.02 -9.01
CA ASN A 32 -1.29 6.20 -10.42
C ASN A 32 -2.60 5.43 -10.68
N PRO A 33 -3.75 5.95 -10.22
CA PRO A 33 -5.02 5.24 -10.30
C PRO A 33 -5.48 5.05 -11.75
N ALA A 34 -5.84 3.81 -12.11
CA ALA A 34 -6.42 3.47 -13.42
C ALA A 34 -7.96 3.67 -13.47
N ALA A 35 -8.57 3.98 -12.33
CA ALA A 35 -10.00 4.20 -12.16
C ALA A 35 -10.24 5.25 -11.06
N PRO A 36 -11.44 5.88 -10.96
CA PRO A 36 -11.74 6.89 -9.94
C PRO A 36 -11.47 6.42 -8.50
N ILE A 37 -11.63 5.11 -8.26
CA ILE A 37 -11.24 4.45 -7.02
C ILE A 37 -10.35 3.27 -7.40
N HIS A 38 -9.09 3.32 -6.97
CA HIS A 38 -8.12 2.25 -7.21
C HIS A 38 -7.31 2.00 -5.94
N ILE A 39 -7.51 0.82 -5.35
CA ILE A 39 -6.91 0.40 -4.09
C ILE A 39 -6.09 -0.86 -4.34
N LEU A 40 -4.87 -0.88 -3.82
CA LEU A 40 -4.02 -2.08 -3.79
C LEU A 40 -4.15 -2.74 -2.43
N VAL A 41 -4.20 -4.07 -2.39
CA VAL A 41 -4.21 -4.90 -1.19
C VAL A 41 -3.04 -5.86 -1.26
N VAL A 42 -2.21 -5.87 -0.21
CA VAL A 42 -0.98 -6.68 -0.08
C VAL A 42 -0.86 -7.27 1.30
#